data_AF-A0A2W6DDE0-F1
#
_entry.id   AF-A0A2W6DDE0-F1
#
_cell.length_a   1.000
_cell.length_b   1.000
_cell.length_c   1.000
_cell.angle_alpha   90.00
_cell.angle_beta   90.00
_cell.angle_gamma   90.00
#
_symmetry.space_group_name_H-M   'P 1'
#
loop_
_entity.id
_entity.type
_entity.pdbx_description
1 polymer ?
#
loop_
_entity_poly.entity_id
_entity_poly.type
_entity_poly.pdbx_seq_one_letter_code
_entity_poly.pdbx_strand_id
1 'polypeptide(L)' 'MTDAPDSDPWRDVRGTHIPLLSRVEQITVDKGHGALPSRLHQQGQVIGRGTHLIYVRFDHGGQLIALRPHHVRVIEAPAE' A
#
# COMPACT_ATOMS: atom_id res chain seq x y z
N MET A 1 18.41 12.14 -24.36
CA MET A 1 18.30 11.41 -23.08
C MET A 1 16.88 10.88 -23.04
N THR A 2 16.69 9.65 -23.51
CA THR A 2 15.34 9.12 -23.76
C THR A 2 14.78 8.57 -22.46
N ASP A 3 13.57 9.05 -22.13
CA ASP A 3 12.69 8.67 -21.02
C ASP A 3 12.91 7.23 -20.54
N ALA A 4 13.30 7.04 -19.29
CA ALA A 4 13.28 5.71 -18.69
C ALA A 4 11.82 5.28 -18.55
N PRO A 5 11.43 4.05 -18.94
CA PRO A 5 10.04 3.64 -18.92
C PRO A 5 9.49 3.72 -17.49
N ASP A 6 8.28 4.29 -17.38
CA ASP A 6 7.43 4.40 -16.20
C ASP A 6 7.71 3.28 -15.18
N SER A 7 8.50 3.60 -14.16
CA SER A 7 8.61 2.75 -12.98
C SER A 7 7.27 2.83 -12.28
N ASP A 8 6.39 1.86 -12.55
CA ASP A 8 5.07 1.75 -11.92
C ASP A 8 5.15 2.11 -10.43
N PRO A 9 4.62 3.28 -10.03
CA PRO A 9 4.81 3.80 -8.69
C PRO A 9 4.02 2.98 -7.67
N TRP A 10 3.13 2.11 -8.11
CA TRP A 10 2.25 1.30 -7.28
C TRP A 10 2.82 -0.07 -6.99
N ARG A 11 4.11 -0.13 -6.66
CA ARG A 11 4.77 -1.37 -6.25
C ARG A 11 4.97 -1.44 -4.75
N ASP A 12 4.70 -2.61 -4.20
CA ASP A 12 4.95 -2.92 -2.81
C ASP A 12 6.46 -3.05 -2.53
N VAL A 13 6.83 -3.36 -1.28
CA VAL A 13 8.24 -3.54 -0.88
C VAL A 13 8.99 -4.61 -1.68
N ARG A 14 8.28 -5.57 -2.28
CA ARG A 14 8.85 -6.66 -3.08
C ARG A 14 8.87 -6.35 -4.58
N GLY A 15 8.44 -5.17 -4.98
CA GLY A 15 8.29 -4.81 -6.38
C GLY A 15 7.02 -5.38 -7.01
N THR A 16 6.09 -5.96 -6.23
CA THR A 16 4.82 -6.47 -6.74
C THR A 16 3.86 -5.29 -6.97
N HIS A 17 3.25 -5.20 -8.16
CA HIS A 17 2.20 -4.20 -8.41
C HIS A 17 1.07 -4.39 -7.39
N ILE A 18 0.51 -3.30 -6.86
CA ILE A 18 -0.55 -3.29 -5.86
C ILE A 18 -1.87 -2.97 -6.55
N PRO A 19 -2.72 -3.95 -6.95
CA PRO A 19 -4.01 -3.70 -7.58
C PRO A 19 -4.96 -2.91 -6.67
N LEU A 20 -5.94 -2.21 -7.25
CA LEU A 20 -7.09 -1.75 -6.46
C LEU A 20 -7.84 -2.96 -5.89
N LEU A 21 -8.46 -2.78 -4.72
CA LEU A 21 -9.21 -3.79 -3.98
C LEU A 21 -8.40 -4.99 -3.47
N SER A 22 -7.08 -5.02 -3.74
CA SER A 22 -6.17 -6.03 -3.19
C SER A 22 -6.04 -5.91 -1.67
N ARG A 23 -5.70 -7.04 -1.02
CA ARG A 23 -5.31 -7.02 0.39
C ARG A 23 -3.82 -6.82 0.52
N VAL A 24 -3.48 -5.98 1.48
CA VAL A 24 -2.11 -5.62 1.81
C VAL A 24 -1.87 -5.73 3.31
N GLU A 25 -0.63 -5.96 3.69
CA GLU A 25 -0.15 -5.94 5.06
C GLU A 25 0.86 -4.80 5.23
N GLN A 26 0.77 -4.01 6.30
CA GLN A 26 1.81 -3.04 6.61
C GLN A 26 3.06 -3.76 7.17
N ILE A 27 4.21 -3.58 6.52
CA ILE A 27 5.45 -4.29 6.87
C ILE A 27 6.58 -3.34 7.28
N THR A 28 6.35 -2.02 7.22
CA THR A 28 7.33 -0.99 7.63
C THR A 28 6.69 0.04 8.55
N VAL A 29 7.51 0.73 9.32
CA VAL A 29 7.12 1.87 10.14
C VAL A 29 7.67 3.16 9.52
N ASP A 30 6.77 4.10 9.27
CA ASP A 30 7.07 5.48 8.89
C ASP A 30 6.01 6.41 9.49
N LYS A 31 6.41 7.09 10.57
CA LYS A 31 5.54 8.02 11.30
C LYS A 31 5.14 9.24 10.47
N GLY A 32 5.91 9.60 9.44
CA GLY A 32 5.64 10.75 8.58
C GLY A 32 4.55 10.49 7.54
N HIS A 33 4.23 9.23 7.25
CA HIS A 33 3.33 8.85 6.15
C HIS A 33 2.34 7.76 6.56
N GLY A 34 1.80 7.86 7.78
CA GLY A 34 0.70 7.02 8.23
C GLY A 34 1.04 5.56 8.54
N ALA A 35 2.29 5.11 8.38
CA ALA A 35 2.70 3.74 8.72
C ALA A 35 3.13 3.66 10.20
N LEU A 36 2.16 3.66 11.13
CA LEU A 36 2.45 3.68 12.56
C LEU A 36 2.89 2.28 13.08
N PRO A 37 3.70 2.22 14.15
CA PRO A 37 4.11 0.94 14.77
C PRO A 37 2.93 0.08 15.23
N SER A 38 1.85 0.71 15.70
CA SER A 38 0.62 0.03 16.15
C SER A 38 -0.10 -0.75 15.05
N ARG A 39 0.27 -0.53 13.79
CA ARG A 39 -0.31 -1.17 12.61
C ARG A 39 0.66 -2.09 11.89
N LEU A 40 1.86 -2.27 12.41
CA LEU A 40 2.79 -3.23 11.84
C LEU A 40 2.14 -4.62 11.85
N HIS A 41 2.21 -5.31 10.72
CA HIS A 41 1.54 -6.60 10.45
C HIS A 41 0.01 -6.57 10.40
N GLN A 42 -0.61 -5.40 10.49
CA GLN A 42 -2.05 -5.31 10.24
C GLN A 42 -2.35 -5.38 8.75
N GLN A 43 -3.49 -5.97 8.46
CA GLN A 43 -4.01 -6.15 7.11
C GLN A 43 -5.12 -5.15 6.81
N GLY A 44 -5.26 -4.84 5.54
CA GLY A 44 -6.30 -3.96 5.04
C GLY A 44 -6.50 -4.10 3.55
N GLN A 45 -7.54 -3.42 3.07
CA GLN A 45 -7.87 -3.39 1.65
C GLN A 45 -7.46 -2.06 1.03
N VAL A 46 -6.86 -2.12 -0.15
CA VAL A 46 -6.58 -0.93 -0.95
C VAL A 46 -7.88 -0.44 -1.58
N ILE A 47 -8.35 0.74 -1.18
CA ILE A 47 -9.60 1.31 -1.70
C ILE A 47 -9.37 2.47 -2.67
N GLY A 48 -8.13 2.94 -2.82
CA GLY A 48 -7.81 4.02 -3.75
C GLY A 48 -6.31 4.25 -3.91
N ARG A 49 -5.94 5.08 -4.89
CA ARG A 49 -4.57 5.54 -5.17
C ARG A 49 -4.57 7.05 -5.40
N GLY A 50 -3.58 7.75 -4.85
CA GLY A 50 -3.28 9.15 -5.12
C GLY A 50 -2.15 9.28 -6.16
N THR A 51 -1.36 10.35 -6.12
CA THR A 51 -0.20 10.50 -7.02
C THR A 51 0.99 9.63 -6.61
N HIS A 52 1.25 9.50 -5.30
CA HIS A 52 2.35 8.68 -4.74
C HIS A 52 1.97 7.88 -3.48
N LEU A 53 0.67 7.84 -3.15
CA LEU A 53 0.15 7.19 -1.95
C LEU A 53 -0.96 6.21 -2.33
N ILE A 54 -1.07 5.12 -1.58
CA ILE A 54 -2.22 4.23 -1.58
C ILE A 54 -3.11 4.55 -0.39
N TYR A 55 -4.41 4.40 -0.56
CA TYR A 55 -5.38 4.55 0.51
C TYR A 55 -5.84 3.16 0.95
N VAL A 56 -5.48 2.79 2.17
CA VAL A 56 -5.75 1.47 2.76
C VAL A 56 -6.76 1.63 3.88
N ARG A 57 -7.83 0.85 3.81
CA ARG A 57 -8.76 0.67 4.93
C ARG A 57 -8.33 -0.57 5.71
N PHE A 58 -7.77 -0.36 6.90
CA PHE A 58 -7.34 -1.46 7.76
C PHE A 58 -8.53 -2.16 8.41
N ASP A 59 -8.43 -3.47 8.59
CA ASP A 59 -9.49 -4.30 9.17
C ASP A 59 -9.75 -3.90 10.64
N HIS A 60 -8.69 -3.56 11.36
CA HIS A 60 -8.79 -3.06 12.73
C HIS A 60 -9.02 -1.54 12.74
N GLY A 61 -10.15 -1.14 13.31
CA GLY A 61 -10.52 0.28 13.47
C GLY A 61 -11.19 0.91 12.26
N GLY A 62 -11.24 0.23 11.10
CA GLY A 62 -11.98 0.67 9.90
C GLY A 62 -11.51 2.00 9.29
N GLN A 63 -10.41 2.55 9.79
CA GLN A 63 -9.92 3.87 9.40
C GLN A 63 -9.25 3.80 8.03
N LEU A 64 -9.53 4.80 7.19
CA LEU A 64 -8.85 5.02 5.92
C LEU A 64 -7.54 5.77 6.12
N ILE A 65 -6.46 5.21 5.61
CA ILE A 65 -5.10 5.69 5.86
C ILE A 65 -4.35 5.78 4.54
N ALA A 66 -3.67 6.90 4.34
CA ALA A 66 -2.74 7.06 3.22
C ALA A 66 -1.36 6.50 3.61
N LEU A 67 -0.80 5.64 2.76
CA LEU A 67 0.52 5.03 2.92
C LEU A 67 1.33 5.16 1.64
N ARG A 68 2.65 5.08 1.75
CA ARG A 68 3.49 4.86 0.56
C ARG A 68 3.40 3.38 0.15
N PRO A 69 3.45 3.08 -1.16
CA PRO A 69 3.43 1.72 -1.68
C PRO A 69 4.45 0.76 -1.03
N HIS A 70 5.69 1.21 -0.81
CA HIS A 70 6.73 0.40 -0.18
C HIS A 70 6.54 0.14 1.32
N HIS A 71 5.54 0.73 1.98
CA HIS A 71 5.21 0.41 3.39
C HIS A 71 4.43 -0.87 3.55
N VAL A 72 3.92 -1.42 2.45
CA VAL A 72 3.07 -2.58 2.47
C VAL A 72 3.65 -3.73 1.65
N ARG A 73 3.06 -4.90 1.85
CA ARG A 73 3.22 -6.09 1.02
C ARG A 73 1.84 -6.55 0.54
N VAL A 74 1.69 -6.86 -0.73
CA VAL A 74 0.47 -7.51 -1.26
C VAL A 74 0.40 -8.94 -0.72
N ILE A 75 -0.76 -9.31 -0.17
CA ILE A 75 -1.01 -10.66 0.37
C ILE A 75 -2.12 -11.39 -0.37
N GLU A 76 -3.04 -10.66 -1.01
CA GLU A 76 -4.14 -11.25 -1.79
C GLU A 76 -4.50 -10.32 -2.96
N ALA A 77 -4.66 -10.91 -4.15
CA ALA A 77 -5.18 -10.22 -5.32
C ALA A 77 -6.70 -9.96 -5.17
N PRO A 78 -7.28 -8.98 -5.88
CA PRO A 78 -8.74 -8.83 -5.91
C PRO A 78 -9.39 -10.10 -6.46
N ALA A 79 -10.57 -10.45 -5.94
CA ALA A 79 -11.41 -11.48 -6.55
C ALA A 79 -11.89 -11.00 -7.94
N GLU A 80 -11.79 -11.88 -8.94
CA GLU A 80 -12.28 -11.64 -10.31
C GLU A 80 -13.82 -11.51 -10.39
#